data_AF-A0A1H2AC44-F1
#
_entry.id   AF-A0A1H2AC44-F1
#
_cell.length_a   1.000
_cell.length_b   1.000
_cell.length_c   1.000
_cell.angle_alpha   90.00
_cell.angle_beta   90.00
_cell.angle_gamma   90.00
#
_symmetry.space_group_name_H-M   'P 1'
#
loop_
_entity.id
_entity.type
_entity.pdbx_description
1 polymer ?
#
loop_
_entity_poly.entity_id
_entity_poly.type
_entity_poly.pdbx_seq_one_letter_code
_entity_poly.pdbx_strand_id
1 'polypeptide(L)' 'MSEPSTPPEVSHYEQACDQAIAMCNGNMRSTIKALIMANEYLEAELTELQAALQAGAPVRLPGARIVKAEGNAA' A
#
# COMPACT_ATOMS: atom_id res chain seq x y z
N MET A 1 22.03 24.52 -18.49
CA MET A 1 21.67 23.10 -18.32
C MET A 1 21.24 22.96 -16.86
N SER A 2 19.96 23.11 -16.56
CA SER A 2 19.47 23.02 -15.17
C SER A 2 19.16 21.56 -14.87
N GLU A 3 19.87 20.98 -13.90
CA GLU A 3 19.62 19.62 -13.39
C GLU A 3 18.17 19.50 -12.88
N PRO A 4 17.44 18.42 -13.22
CA PRO A 4 16.14 18.18 -12.62
C PRO A 4 16.38 17.65 -11.21
N SER A 5 16.12 18.50 -10.21
CA SER A 5 15.97 18.08 -8.82
C SER A 5 14.91 16.97 -8.76
N THR A 6 15.32 15.73 -8.55
CA THR A 6 14.40 14.62 -8.35
C THR A 6 13.60 14.90 -7.08
N PRO A 7 12.26 15.06 -7.17
CA PRO A 7 11.47 15.38 -5.99
C PRO A 7 11.55 14.22 -4.98
N PRO A 8 11.55 14.50 -3.67
CA PRO A 8 11.69 13.50 -2.61
C PRO A 8 10.66 12.37 -2.70
N GLU A 9 9.51 12.64 -3.33
CA GLU A 9 8.46 11.67 -3.63
C GLU A 9 8.91 10.52 -4.55
N VAL A 10 9.89 10.72 -5.43
CA VAL A 10 10.39 9.61 -6.26
C VAL A 10 11.23 8.65 -5.40
N SER A 11 11.94 9.20 -4.41
CA SER A 11 12.85 8.42 -3.56
C SER A 11 12.13 7.51 -2.57
N HIS A 12 10.96 7.91 -2.02
CA HIS A 12 10.24 7.02 -1.10
C HIS A 12 9.56 5.86 -1.84
N TYR A 13 9.06 6.08 -3.07
CA TYR A 13 8.51 4.99 -3.88
C TYR A 13 9.58 3.99 -4.30
N GLU A 14 10.78 4.44 -4.67
CA GLU A 14 11.91 3.53 -4.95
C GLU A 14 12.24 2.65 -3.74
N GLN A 15 12.37 3.25 -2.55
CA GLN A 15 12.63 2.51 -1.32
C GLN A 15 11.49 1.53 -0.95
N ALA A 16 10.23 1.93 -1.15
CA ALA A 16 9.09 1.05 -0.91
C ALA A 16 9.04 -0.11 -1.93
N CYS A 17 9.40 0.14 -3.19
CA CYS A 17 9.53 -0.88 -4.21
C CYS A 17 10.62 -1.90 -3.84
N ASP A 18 11.79 -1.44 -3.43
CA ASP A 18 12.89 -2.31 -3.00
C ASP A 18 12.48 -3.19 -1.82
N GLN A 19 11.76 -2.63 -0.84
CA GLN A 19 11.22 -3.39 0.28
C GLN A 19 10.19 -4.44 -0.17
N ALA A 20 9.26 -4.08 -1.04
CA ALA A 20 8.24 -5.01 -1.56
C ALA A 20 8.86 -6.16 -2.38
N ILE A 21 9.91 -5.86 -3.16
CA ILE A 21 10.67 -6.85 -3.91
C ILE A 21 11.42 -7.79 -2.95
N ALA A 22 12.07 -7.24 -1.91
CA ALA A 22 12.78 -8.02 -0.90
C ALA A 22 11.84 -8.96 -0.13
N MET A 23 10.64 -8.50 0.24
CA MET A 23 9.59 -9.32 0.88
C MET A 23 9.13 -10.49 0.00
N CYS A 24 9.21 -10.34 -1.32
CA CYS A 24 8.86 -11.37 -2.29
C CYS A 24 10.08 -12.19 -2.77
N ASN A 25 11.18 -12.17 -2.02
CA ASN A 25 12.43 -12.87 -2.34
C ASN A 25 13.01 -12.49 -3.73
N GLY A 26 12.84 -11.24 -4.15
CA GLY A 26 13.33 -10.76 -5.45
C GLY A 26 12.45 -11.12 -6.64
N ASN A 27 11.32 -11.82 -6.44
CA ASN A 27 10.45 -12.20 -7.54
C ASN A 27 9.49 -11.07 -7.93
N MET A 28 9.89 -10.27 -8.92
CA MET A 28 9.10 -9.16 -9.44
C MET A 28 7.68 -9.56 -9.88
N ARG A 29 7.50 -10.75 -10.47
CA ARG A 29 6.16 -11.21 -10.91
C ARG A 29 5.23 -11.44 -9.71
N SER A 30 5.76 -12.03 -8.64
CA SER A 30 5.02 -12.20 -7.39
C SER A 30 4.76 -10.86 -6.71
N THR A 31 5.73 -9.95 -6.69
CA THR A 31 5.58 -8.60 -6.13
C THR A 31 4.48 -7.83 -6.84
N ILE A 32 4.53 -7.75 -8.18
CA ILE A 32 3.51 -7.04 -8.98
C ILE A 32 2.13 -7.66 -8.75
N LYS A 33 2.03 -8.99 -8.72
CA LYS A 33 0.76 -9.67 -8.44
C LYS A 33 0.21 -9.30 -7.06
N ALA A 34 1.05 -9.28 -6.04
CA ALA A 34 0.65 -8.90 -4.68
C ALA A 34 0.18 -7.43 -4.62
N LEU A 35 0.87 -6.52 -5.30
CA LEU A 35 0.49 -5.11 -5.37
C LEU A 35 -0.84 -4.90 -6.11
N ILE A 36 -1.07 -5.62 -7.21
CA ILE A 36 -2.36 -5.57 -7.94
C ILE A 36 -3.49 -6.08 -7.03
N MET A 37 -3.31 -7.22 -6.37
CA MET A 37 -4.32 -7.77 -5.46
C MET A 37 -4.62 -6.81 -4.28
N ALA A 38 -3.59 -6.14 -3.74
CA ALA A 38 -3.78 -5.15 -2.69
C ALA A 38 -4.56 -3.93 -3.19
N ASN A 39 -4.28 -3.44 -4.40
CA ASN A 39 -5.05 -2.35 -5.01
C ASN A 39 -6.51 -2.74 -5.25
N GLU A 40 -6.78 -3.90 -5.86
CA GLU A 40 -8.15 -4.39 -6.08
C GLU A 40 -8.95 -4.48 -4.76
N TYR A 41 -8.29 -4.93 -3.68
CA TYR A 41 -8.89 -4.99 -2.35
C TYR A 41 -9.22 -3.59 -1.81
N LEU A 42 -8.30 -2.63 -1.92
CA LEU A 42 -8.51 -1.25 -1.46
C LEU A 42 -9.60 -0.54 -2.27
N GLU A 43 -9.68 -0.77 -3.58
CA GLU A 43 -10.73 -0.24 -4.45
C GLU A 43 -12.11 -0.80 -4.06
N ALA A 44 -12.19 -2.08 -3.71
CA ALA A 44 -13.41 -2.70 -3.21
C ALA A 44 -13.84 -2.11 -1.86
N GLU A 45 -12.90 -1.96 -0.91
CA GLU A 45 -13.18 -1.31 0.38
C GLU A 45 -13.64 0.14 0.21
N LEU A 46 -13.02 0.91 -0.69
CA LEU A 46 -13.45 2.27 -1.01
C LEU A 46 -14.86 2.31 -1.60
N THR A 47 -15.21 1.36 -2.46
CA THR A 47 -16.55 1.26 -3.05
C THR A 47 -17.59 0.96 -1.96
N GLU A 48 -17.30 0.03 -1.06
CA GLU A 48 -18.17 -0.28 0.09
C GLU A 48 -18.33 0.93 1.01
N LEU A 49 -17.22 1.62 1.30
CA LEU A 49 -17.20 2.81 2.13
C LEU A 49 -18.06 3.93 1.54
N GLN A 50 -17.91 4.17 0.23
CA GLN A 50 -18.72 5.15 -0.49
C GLN A 50 -20.19 4.77 -0.45
N ALA A 51 -20.54 3.50 -0.66
CA ALA A 51 -21.92 3.03 -0.56
C ALA A 51 -22.51 3.23 0.84
N ALA A 52 -21.74 2.93 1.90
CA ALA A 52 -22.16 3.15 3.29
C ALA A 52 -22.37 4.64 3.60
N LEU A 53 -21.49 5.52 3.10
CA LEU A 53 -21.64 6.96 3.21
C LEU A 53 -22.92 7.47 2.52
N GLN A 54 -23.21 6.99 1.31
CA GLN A 54 -24.45 7.35 0.60
C GLN A 54 -25.70 6.82 1.31
N ALA A 55 -25.60 5.66 1.95
CA ALA A 55 -26.68 5.07 2.73
C ALA A 55 -26.85 5.68 4.14
N GLY A 56 -25.96 6.57 4.58
CA GLY A 56 -25.96 7.12 5.94
C GLY A 56 -25.65 6.10 7.04
N ALA A 57 -25.02 4.97 6.68
CA ALA A 57 -24.68 3.89 7.60
C ALA A 57 -23.36 4.18 8.35
N PRO A 58 -23.16 3.62 9.56
CA PRO A 58 -21.91 3.79 10.29
C PRO A 58 -20.74 3.18 9.50
N VAL A 59 -19.76 4.02 9.20
CA VAL A 59 -18.54 3.68 8.47
C VAL A 59 -17.54 2.99 9.39
N ARG A 60 -17.00 1.84 8.96
CA ARG A 60 -15.83 1.22 9.60
C ARG A 60 -14.59 1.52 8.75
N LEU A 61 -13.60 2.18 9.36
CA LEU A 61 -12.36 2.51 8.66
C LEU A 61 -11.52 1.25 8.38
N PRO A 62 -11.16 1.00 7.11
CA PRO A 62 -10.21 -0.06 6.77
C PRO A 62 -8.77 0.35 7.14
N GLY A 63 -7.94 -0.63 7.55
CA GLY A 63 -6.50 -0.42 7.76
C GLY A 63 -5.96 -0.54 9.20
N ALA A 64 -6.80 -0.70 10.23
CA ALA A 64 -6.34 -0.80 11.63
C ALA A 64 -5.53 -2.09 11.99
N ARG A 65 -5.24 -2.99 11.02
CA ARG A 65 -4.59 -4.29 11.29
C ARG A 65 -3.14 -4.42 10.83
N ILE A 66 -2.57 -3.48 10.07
CA ILE A 66 -1.21 -3.68 9.52
C ILE A 66 -0.09 -3.12 10.42
N VAL A 67 -0.40 -2.30 11.43
CA VAL A 67 0.57 -1.83 12.44
C VAL A 67 0.68 -2.78 13.65
N LYS A 68 1.07 -4.04 13.42
CA LYS A 68 1.68 -4.87 14.47
C LYS A 68 2.73 -5.80 13.85
N ALA A 69 3.84 -5.20 13.45
CA ALA A 69 5.11 -5.89 13.30
C ALA A 69 6.22 -4.98 13.84
N GLU A 70 6.04 -4.44 15.04
CA GLU A 70 7.17 -3.96 15.84
C GLU A 70 7.66 -5.11 16.72
N GLY A 71 8.98 -5.29 16.69
CA GLY A 71 9.67 -6.47 17.14
C GLY A 71 9.61 -6.71 18.64
N ASN A 72 9.58 -7.99 18.99
CA ASN A 72 10.20 -8.47 20.21
C ASN A 72 10.90 -9.79 19.88
N ALA A 73 12.11 -9.69 19.36
CA ALA A 73 13.11 -10.74 19.52
C ALA A 73 13.84 -10.41 20.82
N ALA A 74 13.42 -11.08 21.90
CA ALA A 74 14.18 -11.25 23.12
C ALA A 74 14.71 -12.69 23.15
#